data_AF-A0A7Y7M9A5-F1
#
_entry.id   AF-A0A7Y7M9A5-F1
#
_cell.length_a   1.000
_cell.length_b   1.000
_cell.length_c   1.000
_cell.angle_alpha   90.00
_cell.angle_beta   90.00
_cell.angle_gamma   90.00
#
_symmetry.space_group_name_H-M   'P 1'
#
loop_
_entity.id
_entity.type
_entity.pdbx_description
1 polymer ?
#
loop_
_entity_poly.entity_id
_entity_poly.type
_entity_poly.pdbx_seq_one_letter_code
_entity_poly.pdbx_strand_id
1 'polypeptide(L)'
;SARSLFLSGAVGAAETRDYLSGLLVGDEIRAGLAERPDMLPTVLIGEERLCGLYATAFEMLGAPVPRTIGNTAPAGLYHIAMTAGYFRTDPPTHSG
;
A
#
# COMPACT_ATOMS: atom_id res chain seq x y z
N SER A 1 21.48 10.49 -8.66
CA SER A 1 20.67 10.88 -7.49
C SER A 1 19.65 11.92 -7.92
N ALA A 2 18.42 11.84 -7.40
CA ALA A 2 17.35 12.81 -7.68
C ALA A 2 17.75 14.27 -7.44
N ARG A 3 18.59 14.53 -6.40
CA ARG A 3 19.15 15.85 -6.12
C ARG A 3 20.03 16.38 -7.26
N SER A 4 20.80 15.50 -7.92
CA SER A 4 21.66 15.89 -9.05
C SER A 4 20.85 16.21 -10.31
N LEU A 5 19.74 15.50 -10.54
CA LEU A 5 18.86 15.70 -11.71
C LEU A 5 18.01 16.97 -11.59
N PHE A 6 17.57 17.29 -10.37
CA PHE A 6 16.93 18.58 -10.09
C PHE A 6 17.92 19.74 -10.25
N LEU A 7 19.12 19.62 -9.68
CA LEU A 7 20.16 20.66 -9.78
C LEU A 7 20.69 20.84 -11.21
N SER A 8 20.61 19.80 -12.06
CA SER A 8 20.94 19.92 -13.49
C SER A 8 19.79 20.46 -14.35
N GLY A 9 18.64 20.81 -13.76
CA GLY A 9 17.47 21.33 -14.47
C GLY A 9 16.77 20.31 -15.38
N ALA A 10 17.09 19.01 -15.23
CA ALA A 10 16.55 17.93 -16.07
C ALA A 10 15.14 17.49 -15.64
N VAL A 11 14.66 17.97 -14.49
CA VAL A 11 13.35 17.69 -13.91
C VAL A 11 12.82 18.98 -13.29
N GLY A 12 11.59 19.38 -13.61
CA GLY A 12 10.98 20.57 -13.03
C GLY A 12 10.77 20.46 -11.51
N ALA A 13 10.61 21.58 -10.80
CA ALA A 13 10.42 21.57 -9.34
C ALA A 13 9.17 20.77 -8.91
N ALA A 14 8.08 20.85 -9.67
CA ALA A 14 6.87 20.06 -9.43
C ALA A 14 7.09 18.55 -9.74
N GLU A 15 7.86 18.26 -10.79
CA GLU A 15 8.18 16.89 -11.21
C GLU A 15 9.18 16.20 -10.28
N THR A 16 9.96 16.98 -9.51
CA THR A 16 10.97 16.46 -8.59
C THR A 16 10.36 15.58 -7.51
N ARG A 17 9.18 15.93 -7.00
CA ARG A 17 8.47 15.12 -6.00
C ARG A 17 8.05 13.78 -6.58
N ASP A 18 7.45 13.78 -7.76
CA ASP A 18 6.92 12.58 -8.39
C ASP A 18 8.08 11.66 -8.84
N TYR A 19 9.18 12.26 -9.34
CA TYR A 19 10.43 11.55 -9.63
C TYR A 19 11.04 10.92 -8.37
N LEU A 20 11.14 11.66 -7.27
CA LEU A 20 11.64 11.15 -5.98
C LEU A 20 10.76 10.01 -5.47
N SER A 21 9.44 10.18 -5.52
CA SER A 21 8.50 9.15 -5.12
C SER A 21 8.70 7.86 -5.93
N GLY A 22 8.81 7.97 -7.26
CA GLY A 22 9.05 6.81 -8.12
C GLY A 22 10.38 6.12 -7.83
N LEU A 23 11.44 6.90 -7.58
CA LEU A 23 12.76 6.36 -7.22
C LEU A 23 12.71 5.57 -5.90
N LEU A 24 12.04 6.11 -4.88
CA LEU A 24 11.94 5.47 -3.56
C LEU A 24 11.08 4.20 -3.59
N VAL A 25 9.90 4.27 -4.24
CA VAL A 25 9.01 3.09 -4.39
C VAL A 25 9.73 1.96 -5.12
N GLY A 26 10.45 2.28 -6.21
CA GLY A 26 11.21 1.28 -6.95
C GLY A 26 12.33 0.62 -6.14
N ASP A 27 13.06 1.40 -5.33
CA ASP A 27 14.13 0.85 -4.49
C ASP A 27 13.59 -0.04 -3.36
N GLU A 28 12.49 0.36 -2.73
CA GLU A 28 11.80 -0.43 -1.70
C GLU A 28 11.36 -1.79 -2.24
N ILE A 29 10.71 -1.83 -3.41
CA ILE A 29 10.26 -3.08 -4.04
C ILE A 29 11.46 -3.96 -4.39
N ARG A 30 12.50 -3.40 -5.00
CA ARG A 30 13.72 -4.13 -5.38
C ARG A 30 14.39 -4.75 -4.16
N ALA A 31 14.50 -4.00 -3.07
CA ALA A 31 15.08 -4.49 -1.82
C ALA A 31 14.22 -5.62 -1.21
N GLY A 32 12.90 -5.40 -1.09
CA GLY A 32 11.99 -6.39 -0.52
C GLY A 32 11.91 -7.70 -1.31
N LEU A 33 12.00 -7.64 -2.65
CA LEU A 33 12.06 -8.83 -3.51
C LEU A 33 13.37 -9.61 -3.35
N ALA A 34 14.50 -8.92 -3.11
CA ALA A 34 15.78 -9.57 -2.90
C ALA A 34 15.85 -10.33 -1.55
N GLU A 35 15.14 -9.84 -0.52
CA GLU A 35 15.10 -10.45 0.80
C GLU A 35 14.11 -11.63 0.92
N ARG A 36 13.27 -11.84 -0.09
CA ARG A 36 12.21 -12.86 -0.08
C ARG A 36 12.36 -13.85 -1.23
N PRO A 37 13.21 -14.89 -1.08
CA PRO A 37 13.38 -15.93 -2.11
C PRO A 37 12.10 -16.74 -2.35
N ASP A 38 11.23 -16.83 -1.33
CA ASP A 38 9.97 -17.56 -1.40
C ASP A 38 8.86 -16.60 -1.87
N MET A 39 8.57 -16.62 -3.18
CA MET A 39 7.58 -15.76 -3.85
C MET A 39 6.13 -16.10 -3.44
N LEU A 40 5.78 -15.92 -2.18
CA LEU A 40 4.36 -15.83 -1.80
C LEU A 40 3.76 -14.58 -2.47
N PRO A 41 2.51 -14.66 -2.97
CA PRO A 41 1.87 -13.51 -3.62
C PRO A 41 1.84 -12.28 -2.71
N THR A 42 2.37 -11.16 -3.19
CA THR A 42 2.31 -9.88 -2.49
C THR A 42 0.90 -9.29 -2.57
N VAL A 43 0.48 -8.62 -1.50
CA VAL A 43 -0.78 -7.89 -1.42
C VAL A 43 -0.49 -6.46 -0.99
N LEU A 44 -1.06 -5.48 -1.71
CA LEU A 44 -0.99 -4.06 -1.35
C LEU A 44 -2.24 -3.68 -0.55
N ILE A 45 -2.03 -3.02 0.59
CA ILE A 45 -3.10 -2.52 1.45
C ILE A 45 -2.81 -1.05 1.70
N GLY A 46 -3.74 -0.18 1.30
CA GLY A 46 -3.54 1.25 1.48
C GLY A 46 -4.50 2.09 0.66
N GLU A 47 -4.14 3.36 0.54
CA GLU A 47 -4.84 4.31 -0.31
C GLU A 47 -4.67 3.95 -1.79
N GLU A 48 -5.72 4.15 -2.58
CA GLU A 48 -5.86 3.64 -3.95
C GLU A 48 -4.77 4.18 -4.88
N ARG A 49 -4.53 5.49 -4.87
CA ARG A 49 -3.50 6.12 -5.69
C ARG A 49 -2.11 5.59 -5.35
N LEU A 50 -1.78 5.45 -4.07
CA LEU A 50 -0.49 4.89 -3.66
C LEU A 50 -0.35 3.43 -4.07
N CYS A 51 -1.38 2.60 -3.89
CA CYS A 51 -1.37 1.21 -4.36
C CYS A 51 -1.16 1.13 -5.88
N GLY A 52 -1.75 2.06 -6.65
CA GLY A 52 -1.52 2.17 -8.08
C GLY A 52 -0.06 2.44 -8.44
N LEU A 53 0.61 3.37 -7.74
CA LEU A 53 2.04 3.66 -7.94
C LEU A 53 2.91 2.42 -7.69
N TYR A 54 2.61 1.67 -6.64
CA TYR A 54 3.32 0.42 -6.34
C TYR A 54 3.05 -0.64 -7.41
N ALA A 55 1.79 -0.85 -7.81
CA ALA A 55 1.44 -1.81 -8.86
C ALA A 55 2.20 -1.53 -10.16
N THR A 56 2.24 -0.27 -10.61
CA THR A 56 3.04 0.13 -11.78
C THR A 56 4.53 -0.14 -11.59
N ALA A 57 5.08 0.12 -10.40
CA ALA A 57 6.50 -0.17 -10.15
C ALA A 57 6.82 -1.67 -10.17
N PHE A 58 5.91 -2.53 -9.66
CA PHE A 58 6.04 -3.99 -9.78
C PHE A 58 6.04 -4.42 -11.26
N GLU A 59 5.14 -3.89 -12.08
CA GLU A 59 5.09 -4.14 -13.53
C GLU A 59 6.41 -3.74 -14.22
N MET A 60 6.91 -2.54 -13.93
CA MET A 60 8.15 -2.02 -14.51
C MET A 60 9.38 -2.85 -14.14
N LEU A 61 9.38 -3.47 -12.95
CA LEU A 61 10.45 -4.35 -12.48
C LEU A 61 10.31 -5.80 -12.97
N GLY A 62 9.26 -6.12 -13.74
CA GLY A 62 9.00 -7.47 -14.23
C GLY A 62 8.59 -8.46 -13.13
N ALA A 63 8.16 -7.96 -11.98
CA ALA A 63 7.70 -8.76 -10.86
C ALA A 63 6.19 -9.02 -10.94
N PRO A 64 5.66 -10.09 -10.32
CA PRO A 64 4.22 -10.33 -10.27
C PRO A 64 3.48 -9.15 -9.64
N VAL A 65 2.48 -8.63 -10.34
CA VAL A 65 1.69 -7.48 -9.86
C VAL A 65 0.88 -7.89 -8.62
N PRO A 66 1.06 -7.22 -7.48
CA PRO A 66 0.33 -7.53 -6.27
C PRO A 66 -1.18 -7.33 -6.43
N ARG A 67 -1.96 -8.13 -5.70
CA ARG A 67 -3.39 -7.81 -5.54
C ARG A 67 -3.54 -6.60 -4.60
N THR A 68 -4.38 -5.64 -4.96
CA THR A 68 -4.75 -4.54 -4.06
C THR A 68 -5.98 -4.90 -3.26
N ILE A 69 -5.94 -4.64 -1.95
CA ILE A 69 -7.09 -4.68 -1.06
C ILE A 69 -7.29 -3.29 -0.50
N GLY A 70 -8.52 -2.79 -0.53
CA GLY A 70 -8.88 -1.48 0.01
C GLY A 70 -8.75 -1.40 1.53
N ASN A 71 -9.49 -0.49 2.16
CA ASN A 71 -9.38 -0.26 3.59
C ASN A 71 -9.76 -1.50 4.43
N THR A 72 -8.77 -2.15 5.04
CA THR A 72 -8.95 -3.32 5.91
C THR A 72 -9.23 -2.95 7.37
N ALA A 73 -9.07 -1.68 7.75
CA ALA A 73 -9.23 -1.24 9.13
C ALA A 73 -10.63 -1.54 9.72
N PRO A 74 -11.75 -1.31 9.00
CA PRO A 74 -13.08 -1.63 9.56
C PRO A 74 -13.26 -3.11 9.88
N ALA A 75 -12.81 -4.00 8.98
CA ALA A 75 -12.87 -5.44 9.18
C ALA A 75 -11.99 -5.87 10.37
N GLY A 76 -10.79 -5.31 10.48
CA GLY A 76 -9.88 -5.57 11.60
C GLY A 76 -10.47 -5.11 12.94
N LEU A 77 -11.00 -3.90 13.00
CA LEU A 77 -11.64 -3.36 14.21
C LEU A 77 -12.86 -4.18 14.62
N TYR A 78 -13.69 -4.58 13.65
CA TYR A 78 -14.83 -5.48 13.92
C TYR A 78 -14.36 -6.82 14.51
N HIS A 79 -13.34 -7.43 13.91
CA HIS A 79 -12.78 -8.69 14.42
C HIS A 79 -12.23 -8.54 15.85
N ILE A 80 -11.49 -7.46 16.12
CA ILE A 80 -10.98 -7.15 17.48
C ILE A 80 -12.15 -7.02 18.47
N ALA A 81 -13.19 -6.26 18.10
CA ALA A 81 -14.36 -6.09 18.94
C ALA A 81 -15.10 -7.41 19.21
N MET A 82 -15.16 -8.32 18.23
CA MET A 82 -15.76 -9.65 18.37
C MET A 82 -14.95 -10.49 19.36
N THR A 83 -13.63 -10.54 19.19
CA THR A 83 -12.74 -11.31 20.07
C THR A 83 -12.74 -10.77 21.51
N ALA A 84 -12.90 -9.46 21.69
CA ALA A 84 -12.96 -8.84 23.00
C ALA A 84 -14.35 -8.88 23.67
N GLY A 85 -15.37 -9.45 23.00
CA GLY A 85 -16.72 -9.59 23.56
C GLY A 85 -17.52 -8.28 23.59
N TYR A 86 -17.18 -7.29 22.75
CA TYR A 86 -17.83 -5.97 22.73
C TYR A 86 -19.16 -5.91 21.97
N PHE A 87 -19.65 -7.02 21.43
CA PHE A 87 -20.97 -7.06 20.79
C PHE A 87 -22.03 -7.57 21.77
N ARG A 88 -22.95 -6.68 22.14
CA ARG A 88 -24.16 -7.02 22.89
C ARG A 88 -25.23 -7.49 21.91
N THR A 89 -25.57 -8.76 21.93
CA THR A 89 -26.72 -9.31 21.21
C THR A 89 -27.97 -9.23 22.09
N ASP A 90 -28.43 -8.03 22.45
CA ASP A 90 -29.78 -7.90 23.01
C ASP A 90 -30.75 -7.62 21.86
N PRO A 91 -31.73 -8.50 21.59
CA PRO A 91 -32.80 -8.17 20.65
C PRO A 91 -33.63 -7.00 21.18
N PRO A 92 -34.20 -6.15 20.30
CA PRO A 92 -35.07 -5.07 20.74
C PRO A 92 -36.29 -5.67 21.45
N THR A 93 -36.36 -5.50 22.77
CA THR A 93 -37.59 -5.71 23.53
C THR A 93 -38.59 -4.63 23.13
N HIS A 94 -39.45 -4.94 22.16
CA HIS A 94 -40.69 -4.23 21.95
C HIS A 94 -41.59 -4.47 23.18
N SER A 95 -41.70 -3.47 24.05
CA SER A 95 -42.80 -3.40 25.01
C SER A 95 -43.96 -2.68 24.31
N GLY A 96 -45.11 -3.34 24.26
CA GLY A 96 -46.36 -2.82 23.70
C GLY A 96 -47.11 -1.88 24.61
#